data_AF-A0A1L8DR61-F1
#
_entry.id   AF-A0A1L8DR61-F1
#
_cell.length_a   1.000
_cell.length_b   1.000
_cell.length_c   1.000
_cell.angle_alpha   90.00
_cell.angle_beta   90.00
_cell.angle_gamma   90.00
#
_symmetry.space_group_name_H-M   'P 1'
#
loop_
_entity.id
_entity.type
_entity.pdbx_description
1 polymer ?
#
loop_
_entity_poly.entity_id
_entity_poly.type
_entity_poly.pdbx_seq_one_letter_code
_entity_poly.pdbx_strand_id
1 'polypeptide(L)'
;DAFKHDEEFRTTIRYLRSRQFMNIMMEINELPEVKELIQYVMEQQFEGQDLVMRALSAFEDEIEMETPIEPQTTVTGGFCGLLSRIIDILPTEALRALHREKVANGGVFAKMVRIVTSDEYMQRLFAILEAERFIELNNVLKENGVCISKIGMLQVKILGFH
;
A
#
# COMPACT_ATOMS: atom_id res chain seq x y z
N ASP A 1 1.87 20.82 5.66
CA ASP A 1 2.99 21.59 5.11
C ASP A 1 3.37 21.16 3.69
N ALA A 2 3.76 19.90 3.42
CA ALA A 2 4.12 19.41 2.07
C ALA A 2 3.22 19.92 0.94
N PHE A 3 1.90 19.90 1.13
CA PHE A 3 0.94 20.41 0.14
C PHE A 3 1.09 21.90 -0.21
N LYS A 4 1.55 22.75 0.72
CA LYS A 4 1.74 24.19 0.49
C LYS A 4 3.11 24.51 -0.14
N HIS A 5 4.13 23.71 0.16
CA HIS A 5 5.54 24.05 -0.11
C HIS A 5 6.27 23.08 -1.07
N ASP A 6 5.67 21.94 -1.39
CA ASP A 6 6.26 20.92 -2.27
C ASP A 6 5.41 20.76 -3.56
N GLU A 7 5.92 21.31 -4.67
CA GLU A 7 5.26 21.25 -5.98
C GLU A 7 5.23 19.84 -6.55
N GLU A 8 6.26 19.04 -6.28
CA GLU A 8 6.33 17.63 -6.69
C GLU A 8 5.22 16.85 -5.98
N PHE A 9 5.05 17.06 -4.67
CA PHE A 9 3.97 16.47 -3.89
C PHE A 9 2.60 16.85 -4.44
N ARG A 10 2.34 18.13 -4.69
CA ARG A 10 1.06 18.60 -5.27
C ARG A 10 0.79 17.96 -6.62
N THR A 11 1.82 17.78 -7.44
CA THR A 11 1.71 17.15 -8.75
C THR A 11 1.31 15.69 -8.63
N THR A 12 1.96 14.92 -7.74
CA THR A 12 1.55 13.54 -7.45
C THR A 12 0.13 13.47 -6.89
N ILE A 13 -0.27 14.36 -5.97
CA ILE A 13 -1.64 14.37 -5.44
C ILE A 13 -2.68 14.66 -6.54
N ARG A 14 -2.40 15.57 -7.47
CA ARG A 14 -3.28 15.81 -8.63
C ARG A 14 -3.37 14.57 -9.52
N TYR A 15 -2.24 13.90 -9.75
CA TYR A 15 -2.21 12.67 -10.52
C TYR A 15 -3.01 11.54 -9.86
N LEU A 16 -2.88 11.34 -8.55
CA LEU A 16 -3.67 10.33 -7.79
C LEU A 16 -5.18 10.57 -7.87
N ARG A 17 -5.61 11.81 -8.15
CA ARG A 17 -7.02 12.19 -8.36
C ARG A 17 -7.47 12.10 -9.82
N SER A 18 -6.56 11.75 -10.73
CA SER A 18 -6.83 11.76 -12.16
C SER A 18 -7.49 10.45 -12.63
N ARG A 19 -8.27 10.54 -13.71
CA ARG A 19 -8.79 9.35 -14.40
C ARG A 19 -7.68 8.43 -14.91
N GLN A 20 -6.50 8.98 -15.22
CA GLN A 20 -5.36 8.18 -15.66
C GLN A 20 -4.91 7.23 -14.54
N PHE A 21 -4.79 7.72 -13.32
CA PHE A 21 -4.46 6.89 -12.16
C PHE A 21 -5.54 5.83 -11.91
N MET A 22 -6.82 6.22 -11.92
CA MET A 22 -7.94 5.28 -11.75
C MET A 22 -7.90 4.17 -12.81
N ASN A 23 -7.67 4.50 -14.08
CA ASN A 23 -7.57 3.52 -15.16
C ASN A 23 -6.41 2.54 -14.96
N ILE A 24 -5.25 3.03 -14.51
CA ILE A 24 -4.10 2.16 -14.18
C ILE A 24 -4.44 1.23 -13.02
N MET A 25 -5.11 1.71 -11.98
CA MET A 25 -5.51 0.87 -10.85
C MET A 25 -6.53 -0.19 -11.25
N MET A 26 -7.53 0.16 -12.07
CA MET A 26 -8.47 -0.81 -12.63
C MET A 26 -7.74 -1.85 -13.49
N GLU A 27 -6.77 -1.43 -14.29
CA GLU A 27 -6.00 -2.35 -15.13
C GLU A 27 -5.14 -3.31 -14.29
N ILE A 28 -4.48 -2.81 -13.24
CA ILE A 28 -3.75 -3.66 -12.28
C ILE A 28 -4.70 -4.68 -11.66
N ASN A 29 -5.91 -4.28 -11.26
CA ASN A 29 -6.91 -5.18 -10.68
C ASN A 29 -7.39 -6.27 -11.66
N GLU A 30 -7.35 -5.99 -12.96
CA GLU A 30 -7.74 -6.93 -14.01
C GLU A 30 -6.65 -7.97 -14.34
N LEU A 31 -5.42 -7.77 -13.88
CA LEU A 31 -4.32 -8.73 -14.10
C LEU A 31 -4.64 -10.10 -13.49
N PRO A 32 -4.41 -11.21 -14.22
CA PRO A 32 -4.65 -12.57 -13.70
C PRO A 32 -3.95 -12.83 -12.38
N GLU A 33 -2.69 -12.43 -12.24
CA GLU A 33 -1.86 -12.63 -11.05
C GLU A 33 -2.44 -11.90 -9.82
N VAL A 34 -3.01 -10.71 -10.04
CA VAL A 34 -3.67 -9.93 -8.99
C VAL A 34 -4.98 -10.61 -8.57
N LYS A 35 -5.78 -11.06 -9.53
CA LYS A 35 -7.01 -11.82 -9.24
C LYS A 35 -6.72 -13.12 -8.50
N GLU A 36 -5.65 -13.83 -8.85
CA GLU A 36 -5.22 -15.04 -8.15
C GLU A 36 -4.82 -14.76 -6.69
N LEU A 37 -4.14 -13.64 -6.42
CA LEU A 37 -3.82 -13.24 -5.05
C LEU A 37 -5.08 -12.86 -4.26
N ILE A 38 -5.99 -12.08 -4.86
CA ILE A 38 -7.27 -11.72 -4.23
C ILE A 38 -8.06 -12.99 -3.90
N GLN A 39 -8.18 -13.91 -4.87
CA GLN A 39 -8.88 -15.18 -4.69
C GLN A 39 -8.27 -16.00 -3.55
N TYR A 40 -6.94 -16.13 -3.50
CA TYR A 40 -6.25 -16.81 -2.40
C TYR A 40 -6.59 -16.19 -1.05
N VAL A 41 -6.53 -14.86 -0.91
CA VAL A 41 -6.87 -14.15 0.33
C VAL A 41 -8.33 -14.39 0.71
N MET A 42 -9.24 -14.39 -0.27
CA MET A 42 -10.67 -14.62 -0.04
C MET A 42 -10.97 -16.04 0.45
N GLU A 43 -10.25 -17.04 -0.04
CA GLU A 43 -10.39 -18.44 0.37
C GLU A 43 -9.98 -18.70 1.83
N GLN A 44 -9.13 -17.85 2.42
CA GLN A 44 -8.68 -18.00 3.81
C GLN A 44 -9.77 -17.73 4.86
N GLN A 45 -10.88 -17.09 4.46
CA GLN A 45 -12.06 -16.76 5.27
C GLN A 45 -11.71 -16.23 6.67
N PHE A 46 -11.53 -14.91 6.82
CA PHE A 46 -11.19 -14.30 8.11
C PHE A 46 -12.08 -13.12 8.45
N GLU A 47 -12.25 -12.86 9.75
CA GLU A 47 -12.98 -11.70 10.25
C GLU A 47 -12.27 -10.41 9.83
N GLY A 48 -12.99 -9.48 9.20
CA GLY A 48 -12.41 -8.26 8.58
C GLY A 48 -12.08 -8.40 7.09
N GLN A 49 -12.48 -9.49 6.44
CA GLN A 49 -12.35 -9.66 4.99
C GLN A 49 -13.14 -8.60 4.20
N ASP A 50 -14.23 -8.08 4.76
CA ASP A 50 -14.98 -6.95 4.21
C ASP A 50 -14.14 -5.67 4.11
N LEU A 51 -13.26 -5.40 5.09
CA LEU A 51 -12.34 -4.27 5.05
C LEU A 51 -11.33 -4.42 3.91
N VAL A 52 -10.84 -5.64 3.67
CA VAL A 52 -9.93 -5.92 2.55
C VAL A 52 -10.63 -5.71 1.23
N MET A 53 -11.86 -6.20 1.07
CA MET A 53 -12.64 -5.98 -0.16
C MET A 53 -12.93 -4.49 -0.40
N ARG A 54 -13.27 -3.74 0.65
CA ARG A 54 -13.45 -2.28 0.54
C ARG A 54 -12.17 -1.56 0.15
N ALA A 55 -11.02 -2.01 0.64
CA ALA A 55 -9.73 -1.42 0.26
C ALA A 55 -9.36 -1.71 -1.20
N LEU A 56 -9.69 -2.90 -1.71
CA LEU A 56 -9.46 -3.30 -3.10
C LEU A 56 -10.39 -2.55 -4.07
N SER A 57 -11.67 -2.39 -3.70
CA SER A 57 -12.65 -1.64 -4.49
C SER A 57 -12.63 -0.13 -4.26
N ALA A 58 -11.74 0.39 -3.39
CA ALA A 58 -11.71 1.82 -3.05
C ALA A 58 -11.45 2.75 -4.25
N PHE A 59 -10.93 2.20 -5.36
CA PHE A 59 -10.68 2.95 -6.60
C PHE A 59 -11.86 2.95 -7.57
N GLU A 60 -12.90 2.16 -7.29
CA GLU A 60 -14.14 2.15 -8.07
C GLU A 60 -15.07 3.31 -7.65
N ASP A 61 -14.96 3.77 -6.41
CA ASP A 61 -15.69 4.92 -5.88
C ASP A 61 -14.90 6.22 -6.13
N GLU A 62 -15.59 7.29 -6.53
CA GLU A 62 -15.01 8.64 -6.51
C GLU A 62 -14.70 9.02 -5.06
N ILE A 63 -13.43 8.87 -4.64
CA ILE A 63 -13.00 9.31 -3.31
C ILE A 63 -13.03 10.86 -3.28
N GLU A 64 -14.08 11.42 -2.68
CA GLU A 64 -14.10 12.81 -2.22
C GLU A 64 -13.06 12.97 -1.11
N MET A 65 -11.83 13.34 -1.47
CA MET A 65 -10.82 13.66 -0.48
C MET A 65 -11.09 15.05 0.11
N GLU A 66 -11.52 15.08 1.37
CA GLU A 66 -11.60 16.31 2.17
C GLU A 66 -10.26 17.06 2.20
N THR A 67 -10.35 18.37 2.43
CA THR A 67 -9.20 19.28 2.51
C THR A 67 -8.19 18.81 3.56
N PRO A 68 -6.86 18.86 3.27
CA PRO A 68 -5.84 18.33 4.17
C PRO A 68 -5.85 18.98 5.57
N ILE A 69 -5.79 18.15 6.61
CA ILE A 69 -5.47 18.55 8.00
C ILE A 69 -4.05 19.10 8.03
N GLU A 70 -3.81 20.25 8.68
CA GLU A 70 -2.51 20.96 8.71
C GLU A 70 -1.47 20.30 9.64
N PRO A 71 -0.30 19.86 9.13
CA PRO A 71 0.86 19.51 9.93
C PRO A 71 2.02 20.51 9.71
N GLN A 72 2.94 20.62 10.70
CA GLN A 72 3.83 21.78 10.97
C GLN A 72 5.30 21.69 10.46
N THR A 73 5.64 21.05 9.34
CA THR A 73 7.08 20.91 8.92
C THR A 73 7.33 21.00 7.41
N THR A 74 8.29 21.83 6.97
CA THR A 74 8.61 22.02 5.54
C THR A 74 9.14 20.73 4.91
N VAL A 75 8.35 20.13 4.02
CA VAL A 75 8.69 18.87 3.32
C VAL A 75 9.20 19.19 1.92
N THR A 76 10.30 18.56 1.53
CA THR A 76 10.82 18.52 0.16
C THR A 76 11.08 17.07 -0.26
N GLY A 77 10.96 16.77 -1.56
CA GLY A 77 11.20 15.45 -2.16
C GLY A 77 9.94 14.68 -2.56
N GLY A 78 8.82 15.38 -2.76
CA GLY A 78 7.58 14.81 -3.29
C GLY A 78 6.89 13.83 -2.35
N PHE A 79 5.92 13.09 -2.90
CA PHE A 79 5.18 12.06 -2.17
C PHE A 79 6.10 10.97 -1.60
N CYS A 80 7.12 10.58 -2.35
CA CYS A 80 8.06 9.54 -1.96
C CYS A 80 9.05 9.97 -0.86
N GLY A 81 9.47 11.23 -0.88
CA GLY A 81 10.25 11.84 0.19
C GLY A 81 9.43 11.91 1.48
N LEU A 82 8.15 12.29 1.41
CA LEU A 82 7.26 12.29 2.55
C LEU A 82 7.12 10.89 3.16
N LEU A 83 6.81 9.86 2.35
CA LEU A 83 6.69 8.49 2.84
C LEU A 83 7.97 8.00 3.53
N SER A 84 9.14 8.33 2.97
CA SER A 84 10.43 7.95 3.58
C SER A 84 10.60 8.56 4.97
N ARG A 85 10.30 9.86 5.12
CA ARG A 85 10.39 10.54 6.42
C ARG A 85 9.38 9.99 7.42
N ILE A 86 8.16 9.66 6.97
CA ILE A 86 7.16 9.01 7.83
C ILE A 86 7.71 7.67 8.32
N ILE A 87 8.27 6.85 7.43
CA ILE A 87 8.90 5.57 7.81
C ILE A 87 9.99 5.78 8.85
N ASP A 88 10.82 6.81 8.68
CA ASP A 88 11.97 7.07 9.56
C ASP A 88 11.57 7.58 10.96
N ILE A 89 10.42 8.25 11.12
CA ILE A 89 9.95 8.73 12.43
C ILE A 89 9.14 7.69 13.21
N LEU A 90 8.71 6.60 12.57
CA LEU A 90 7.87 5.60 13.24
C LEU A 90 8.68 4.86 14.31
N PRO A 91 8.10 4.63 15.51
CA PRO A 91 8.77 3.95 16.61
C PRO A 91 8.87 2.45 16.32
N THR A 92 9.77 2.08 15.41
CA THR A 92 9.86 0.75 14.80
C THR A 92 9.98 -0.36 15.84
N GLU A 93 10.80 -0.18 16.89
CA GLU A 93 10.94 -1.19 17.93
C GLU A 93 9.67 -1.39 18.77
N ALA A 94 8.94 -0.32 19.08
CA ALA A 94 7.66 -0.42 19.77
C ALA A 94 6.60 -1.12 18.90
N LEU A 95 6.56 -0.79 17.60
CA LEU A 95 5.65 -1.42 16.65
C LEU A 95 5.97 -2.91 16.45
N ARG A 96 7.25 -3.30 16.40
CA ARG A 96 7.67 -4.70 16.37
C ARG A 96 7.32 -5.45 17.64
N ALA A 97 7.51 -4.81 18.81
CA ALA A 97 7.11 -5.40 20.09
C ALA A 97 5.60 -5.65 20.14
N LEU A 98 4.80 -4.67 19.74
CA LEU A 98 3.34 -4.79 19.66
C LEU A 98 2.91 -5.85 18.64
N HIS A 99 3.59 -5.92 17.48
CA HIS A 99 3.35 -6.96 16.48
C HIS A 99 3.57 -8.36 17.06
N ARG A 100 4.72 -8.62 17.70
CA ARG A 100 5.03 -9.90 18.35
C ARG A 100 3.99 -10.25 19.42
N GLU A 101 3.61 -9.29 20.24
CA GLU A 101 2.58 -9.46 21.27
C GLU A 101 1.23 -9.87 20.64
N LYS A 102 0.77 -9.15 19.61
CA LYS A 102 -0.50 -9.43 18.92
C LYS A 102 -0.49 -10.79 18.19
N VAL A 103 0.64 -11.19 17.63
CA VAL A 103 0.80 -12.53 17.03
C VAL A 103 0.78 -13.62 18.10
N ALA A 104 1.50 -13.44 19.21
CA ALA A 104 1.55 -14.40 20.31
C ALA A 104 0.19 -14.56 21.00
N ASN A 105 -0.58 -13.47 21.12
CA ASN A 105 -1.94 -13.49 21.68
C ASN A 105 -2.97 -14.14 20.76
N GLY A 106 -2.62 -14.47 19.50
CA GLY A 106 -3.49 -15.17 18.57
C GLY A 106 -4.60 -14.29 17.98
N GLY A 107 -5.75 -14.91 17.73
CA GLY A 107 -6.92 -14.24 17.16
C GLY A 107 -6.77 -13.81 15.70
N VAL A 108 -7.61 -12.85 15.29
CA VAL A 108 -7.75 -12.39 13.90
C VAL A 108 -6.42 -11.83 13.35
N PHE A 109 -5.72 -11.02 14.13
CA PHE A 109 -4.44 -10.43 13.71
C PHE A 109 -3.38 -11.50 13.43
N ALA A 110 -3.22 -12.48 14.33
CA ALA A 110 -2.28 -13.58 14.12
C ALA A 110 -2.66 -14.48 12.94
N LYS A 111 -3.96 -14.59 12.60
CA LYS A 111 -4.43 -15.28 11.40
C LYS A 111 -4.06 -14.50 10.14
N MET A 112 -4.30 -13.18 10.12
CA MET A 112 -3.93 -12.31 9.01
C MET A 112 -2.41 -12.34 8.76
N VAL A 113 -1.59 -12.25 9.80
CA VAL A 113 -0.12 -12.35 9.69
C VAL A 113 0.28 -13.67 9.03
N ARG A 114 -0.26 -14.81 9.50
CA ARG A 114 0.02 -16.12 8.90
C ARG A 114 -0.35 -16.21 7.42
N ILE A 115 -1.42 -15.54 7.00
CA ILE A 115 -1.84 -15.51 5.59
C ILE A 115 -0.85 -14.70 4.76
N VAL A 116 -0.51 -13.48 5.19
CA VAL A 116 0.35 -12.58 4.38
C VAL A 116 1.83 -12.95 4.42
N THR A 117 2.24 -13.83 5.32
CA THR A 117 3.61 -14.39 5.39
C THR A 117 3.67 -15.84 4.92
N SER A 118 2.61 -16.40 4.32
CA SER A 118 2.63 -17.76 3.80
C SER A 118 3.41 -17.83 2.48
N ASP A 119 3.96 -19.01 2.18
CA ASP A 119 4.62 -19.25 0.89
C ASP A 119 3.65 -19.03 -0.27
N GLU A 120 2.39 -19.43 -0.12
CA GLU A 120 1.37 -19.27 -1.16
C GLU A 120 1.03 -17.80 -1.45
N TYR A 121 1.02 -16.96 -0.41
CA TYR A 121 0.83 -15.52 -0.56
C TYR A 121 2.04 -14.89 -1.25
N MET A 122 3.25 -15.21 -0.76
CA MET A 122 4.49 -14.66 -1.28
C MET A 122 4.72 -15.05 -2.74
N GLN A 123 4.45 -16.30 -3.12
CA GLN A 123 4.53 -16.76 -4.51
C GLN A 123 3.61 -15.96 -5.43
N ARG A 124 2.36 -15.72 -5.02
CA ARG A 124 1.41 -14.92 -5.82
C ARG A 124 1.78 -13.45 -5.88
N LEU A 125 2.26 -12.89 -4.77
CA LEU A 125 2.78 -11.53 -4.75
C LEU A 125 3.96 -11.39 -5.71
N PHE A 126 4.90 -12.34 -5.72
CA PHE A 126 6.02 -12.32 -6.66
C PHE A 126 5.57 -12.45 -8.11
N ALA A 127 4.59 -13.30 -8.40
CA ALA A 127 4.01 -13.39 -9.75
C ALA A 127 3.49 -12.04 -10.24
N ILE A 128 2.81 -11.26 -9.39
CA ILE A 128 2.39 -9.88 -9.72
C ILE A 128 3.60 -8.99 -10.00
N LEU A 129 4.62 -9.03 -9.13
CA LEU A 129 5.80 -8.16 -9.25
C LEU A 129 6.66 -8.49 -10.47
N GLU A 130 6.61 -9.73 -10.96
CA GLU A 130 7.33 -10.23 -12.13
C GLU A 130 6.53 -10.09 -13.44
N ALA A 131 5.22 -9.87 -13.36
CA ALA A 131 4.38 -9.69 -14.54
C ALA A 131 4.79 -8.44 -15.34
N GLU A 132 5.10 -8.62 -16.62
CA GLU A 132 5.58 -7.54 -17.52
C GLU A 132 4.61 -6.35 -17.51
N ARG A 133 3.31 -6.63 -17.60
CA ARG A 133 2.28 -5.58 -17.58
C ARG A 133 2.26 -4.79 -16.28
N PHE A 134 2.44 -5.46 -15.14
CA PHE A 134 2.53 -4.77 -13.85
C PHE A 134 3.77 -3.87 -13.80
N ILE A 135 4.92 -4.34 -14.31
CA ILE A 135 6.15 -3.55 -14.36
C ILE A 135 5.96 -2.28 -15.20
N GLU A 136 5.33 -2.39 -16.37
CA GLU A 136 4.99 -1.25 -17.23
C GLU A 136 4.10 -0.23 -16.51
N LEU A 137 2.98 -0.69 -15.93
CA LEU A 137 2.04 0.17 -15.21
C LEU A 137 2.69 0.85 -14.01
N ASN A 138 3.50 0.11 -13.25
CA ASN A 138 4.26 0.63 -12.13
C ASN A 138 5.32 1.67 -12.56
N ASN A 139 5.88 1.55 -13.76
CA ASN A 139 6.79 2.58 -14.29
C ASN A 139 6.04 3.89 -14.58
N VAL A 140 4.84 3.83 -15.16
CA VAL A 140 3.98 5.01 -15.35
C VAL A 140 3.64 5.66 -14.00
N LEU A 141 3.30 4.86 -12.99
CA LEU A 141 3.06 5.35 -11.63
C LEU A 141 4.29 6.06 -11.05
N LYS A 142 5.48 5.48 -11.19
CA LYS A 142 6.75 6.07 -10.74
C LYS A 142 7.08 7.38 -11.44
N GLU A 143 6.88 7.47 -12.75
CA GLU A 143 7.08 8.70 -13.53
C GLU A 143 6.19 9.84 -13.05
N ASN A 144 5.04 9.52 -12.44
CA ASN A 144 4.11 10.48 -11.84
C ASN A 144 4.33 10.68 -10.32
N GLY A 145 5.43 10.17 -9.78
CA GLY A 145 5.83 10.35 -8.38
C GLY A 145 5.15 9.40 -7.39
N VAL A 146 4.50 8.32 -7.87
CA VAL A 146 3.93 7.27 -7.02
C VAL A 146 4.97 6.17 -6.78
N CYS A 147 5.21 5.82 -5.52
CA CYS A 147 6.22 4.83 -5.13
C CYS A 147 5.60 3.68 -4.33
N ILE A 148 4.98 2.74 -5.05
CA ILE A 148 4.42 1.51 -4.48
C ILE A 148 5.47 0.74 -3.66
N SER A 149 6.73 0.71 -4.13
CA SER A 149 7.81 0.02 -3.42
C SER A 149 8.05 0.55 -2.00
N LYS A 150 7.87 1.86 -1.76
CA LYS A 150 8.01 2.45 -0.41
C LYS A 150 6.84 2.10 0.50
N ILE A 151 5.65 1.90 -0.06
CA ILE A 151 4.48 1.41 0.67
C ILE A 151 4.72 -0.04 1.11
N GLY A 152 5.25 -0.90 0.22
CA GLY A 152 5.64 -2.26 0.56
C GLY A 152 6.74 -2.34 1.64
N MET A 153 7.68 -1.38 1.66
CA MET A 153 8.71 -1.30 2.70
C MET A 153 8.16 -1.08 4.11
N LEU A 154 6.92 -0.56 4.26
CA LEU A 154 6.29 -0.43 5.58
C LEU A 154 6.18 -1.80 6.26
N GLN A 155 5.72 -2.82 5.52
CA GLN A 155 5.53 -4.17 6.05
C GLN A 155 6.86 -4.80 6.48
N VAL A 156 7.89 -4.72 5.63
CA VAL A 156 9.21 -5.31 5.90
C VAL A 156 9.95 -4.56 7.01
N LYS A 157 10.03 -3.23 6.94
CA LYS A 157 10.81 -2.45 7.92
C LYS A 157 10.12 -2.38 9.28
N ILE A 158 8.81 -2.11 9.29
CA ILE A 158 8.09 -1.78 10.53
C ILE A 158 7.58 -3.03 11.24
N LEU A 159 7.01 -3.97 10.49
CA LEU A 159 6.38 -5.16 11.09
C LEU A 159 7.35 -6.34 11.17
N GLY A 160 8.46 -6.29 10.44
CA GLY A 160 9.49 -7.34 10.47
C GLY A 160 9.04 -8.63 9.81
N PHE A 161 8.16 -8.54 8.81
CA PHE A 161 7.91 -9.66 7.91
C PHE A 161 9.20 -9.97 7.16
N HIS A 162 9.71 -11.19 7.33
CA HIS A 162 10.91 -11.74 6.71
C HIS A 162 10.54 -13.00 5.95
#